data_AF-A0A2H0NIK0-F1
#
_entry.id   AF-A0A2H0NIK0-F1
#
_cell.length_a   1.000
_cell.length_b   1.000
_cell.length_c   1.000
_cell.angle_alpha   90.00
_cell.angle_beta   90.00
_cell.angle_gamma   90.00
#
_symmetry.space_group_name_H-M   'P 1'
#
loop_
_entity.id
_entity.type
_entity.pdbx_description
1 polymer ?
#
loop_
_entity_poly.entity_id
_entity_poly.type
_entity_poly.pdbx_seq_one_letter_code
_entity_poly.pdbx_strand_id
1 'polypeptide(L)'
;MYKDPAETLYSILEIIGFDGDKRKFVTEFINVCFEQVYMDMLKDIPVHDQDNLIAQLRKADTQQALIDLLKPYIMAERLKSTLQVVTTGLFEDYLETIMPTLNEERKKKLLDFLASLSDRKAGVAKDYRPIN
;
A
#
# COMPACT_ATOMS: atom_id res chain seq x y z
N MET A 1 6.55 -16.47 -6.55
CA MET A 1 5.37 -16.39 -5.66
C MET A 1 5.40 -15.02 -5.01
N TYR A 2 4.48 -14.13 -5.38
CA TYR A 2 4.40 -12.79 -4.79
C TYR A 2 4.01 -12.97 -3.32
N LYS A 3 4.85 -12.50 -2.39
CA LYS A 3 4.40 -12.40 -1.00
C LYS A 3 3.25 -11.41 -0.95
N ASP A 4 2.17 -11.78 -0.29
CA ASP A 4 1.04 -10.90 -0.05
C ASP A 4 1.56 -9.60 0.61
N PRO A 5 1.16 -8.39 0.17
CA PRO A 5 1.48 -7.14 0.87
C PRO A 5 1.23 -7.21 2.38
N ALA A 6 0.18 -7.93 2.79
CA ALA A 6 -0.07 -8.19 4.21
C ALA A 6 1.09 -8.96 4.86
N GLU A 7 1.56 -10.06 4.27
CA GLU A 7 2.70 -10.85 4.79
C GLU A 7 4.00 -10.04 4.87
N THR A 8 4.19 -9.12 3.93
CA THR A 8 5.35 -8.22 3.94
C THR A 8 5.29 -7.29 5.14
N LEU A 9 4.13 -6.65 5.38
CA LEU A 9 3.90 -5.81 6.56
C LEU A 9 4.05 -6.61 7.85
N TYR A 10 3.51 -7.83 7.94
CA TYR A 10 3.71 -8.70 9.10
C TYR A 10 5.18 -8.98 9.39
N SER A 11 5.96 -9.31 8.36
CA SER A 11 7.39 -9.58 8.51
C SER A 11 8.14 -8.36 9.05
N ILE A 12 7.75 -7.16 8.60
CA ILE A 12 8.33 -5.90 9.09
C ILE A 12 7.95 -5.66 10.55
N LEU A 13 6.67 -5.81 10.90
CA LEU A 13 6.19 -5.68 12.27
C LEU A 13 6.90 -6.66 13.24
N GLU A 14 7.25 -7.85 12.77
CA GLU A 14 8.08 -8.80 13.52
C GLU A 14 9.51 -8.31 13.72
N ILE A 15 10.17 -7.85 12.65
CA ILE A 15 11.56 -7.37 12.69
C ILE A 15 11.72 -6.17 13.63
N ILE A 16 10.77 -5.23 13.57
CA ILE A 16 10.82 -4.00 14.37
C ILE A 16 10.44 -4.26 15.83
N GLY A 17 9.90 -5.45 16.13
CA GLY A 17 9.42 -5.83 17.46
C GLY A 17 8.19 -5.04 17.86
N PHE A 18 7.18 -4.95 16.99
CA PHE A 18 5.90 -4.34 17.32
C PHE A 18 5.14 -5.21 18.33
N ASP A 19 4.84 -4.64 19.49
CA ASP A 19 4.20 -5.34 20.62
C ASP A 19 2.66 -5.36 20.56
N GLY A 20 2.06 -4.62 19.61
CA GLY A 20 0.61 -4.57 19.43
C GLY A 20 0.03 -5.71 18.58
N ASP A 21 -1.28 -5.65 18.34
CA ASP A 21 -1.96 -6.59 17.44
C ASP A 21 -1.56 -6.31 15.98
N LYS A 22 -0.62 -7.10 15.47
CA LYS A 22 -0.13 -7.02 14.09
C LYS A 22 -1.23 -7.22 13.06
N ARG A 23 -2.24 -8.06 13.33
CA ARG A 23 -3.33 -8.30 12.37
C ARG A 23 -4.22 -7.10 12.24
N LYS A 24 -4.52 -6.48 13.38
CA LYS A 24 -5.28 -5.25 13.44
C LYS A 24 -4.53 -4.13 12.71
N PHE A 25 -3.23 -3.97 12.99
CA PHE A 25 -2.40 -2.98 12.30
C PHE A 25 -2.41 -3.17 10.78
N VAL A 26 -2.18 -4.39 10.29
CA VAL A 26 -2.14 -4.66 8.84
C VAL A 26 -3.49 -4.36 8.19
N THR A 27 -4.58 -4.75 8.83
CA THR A 27 -5.94 -4.44 8.35
C THR A 27 -6.18 -2.93 8.29
N GLU A 28 -5.83 -2.20 9.36
CA GLU A 28 -6.00 -0.76 9.44
C GLU A 28 -5.12 -0.03 8.41
N PHE A 29 -3.86 -0.43 8.25
CA PHE A 29 -2.96 0.14 7.25
C PHE A 29 -3.49 -0.02 5.83
N ILE A 30 -3.99 -1.22 5.48
CA ILE A 30 -4.61 -1.48 4.18
C ILE A 30 -5.85 -0.60 3.99
N ASN A 31 -6.69 -0.45 5.01
CA ASN A 31 -7.86 0.42 4.95
C ASN A 31 -7.48 1.89 4.70
N VAL A 32 -6.47 2.39 5.41
CA VAL A 32 -5.95 3.76 5.20
C VAL A 32 -5.44 3.95 3.77
N CYS A 33 -4.73 2.95 3.21
CA CYS A 33 -4.31 3.01 1.81
C CYS A 33 -5.51 3.15 0.87
N PHE A 34 -6.56 2.34 1.05
CA PHE A 34 -7.77 2.43 0.23
C PHE A 34 -8.51 3.75 0.39
N GLU A 35 -8.64 4.27 1.62
CA GLU A 35 -9.25 5.57 1.88
C GLU A 35 -8.52 6.70 1.16
N GLN A 36 -7.20 6.75 1.27
CA GLN A 36 -6.39 7.76 0.60
C GLN A 36 -6.47 7.65 -0.93
N VAL A 37 -6.48 6.43 -1.47
CA VAL A 37 -6.71 6.20 -2.91
C VAL A 37 -8.06 6.76 -3.36
N TYR A 38 -9.12 6.48 -2.62
CA TYR A 38 -10.45 7.02 -2.97
C TYR A 38 -10.46 8.54 -2.93
N MET A 39 -9.85 9.15 -1.91
CA MET A 39 -9.74 10.60 -1.80
C MET A 39 -8.95 11.22 -2.96
N ASP A 40 -7.86 10.60 -3.39
CA ASP A 40 -7.07 11.09 -4.53
C ASP A 40 -7.82 10.92 -5.86
N MET A 41 -8.56 9.82 -6.01
CA MET A 41 -9.40 9.60 -7.19
C MET A 41 -10.55 10.59 -7.30
N LEU A 42 -11.13 11.01 -6.16
CA LEU A 42 -12.19 12.02 -6.13
C LEU A 42 -11.73 13.38 -6.64
N LYS A 43 -10.47 13.77 -6.38
CA LYS A 43 -9.91 15.06 -6.82
C LYS A 43 -9.91 15.23 -8.33
N ASP A 44 -9.83 14.13 -9.06
CA ASP A 44 -9.72 14.13 -10.51
C ASP A 44 -11.08 14.00 -11.23
N ILE A 45 -12.17 13.86 -10.48
CA ILE A 45 -13.52 13.90 -11.03
C ILE A 45 -13.87 15.36 -11.32
N PRO A 46 -14.49 15.69 -12.47
CA PRO A 46 -14.94 17.05 -12.73
C PRO A 46 -15.83 17.60 -11.60
N VAL A 47 -15.65 18.86 -11.22
CA VAL A 47 -16.34 19.49 -10.07
C VAL A 47 -17.86 19.29 -10.11
N HIS A 48 -18.47 19.32 -11.31
CA HIS A 48 -19.91 19.11 -11.49
C HIS A 48 -20.39 17.69 -11.10
N ASP A 49 -19.53 16.67 -11.24
CA ASP A 49 -19.81 15.29 -10.86
C ASP A 49 -19.41 15.01 -9.40
N GLN A 50 -18.48 15.79 -8.84
CA GLN A 50 -18.04 15.67 -7.44
C GLN A 50 -19.18 15.95 -6.46
N ASP A 51 -20.00 16.99 -6.66
CA ASP A 51 -21.07 17.34 -5.71
C ASP A 51 -22.11 16.24 -5.58
N ASN A 52 -22.50 15.63 -6.70
CA ASN A 52 -23.44 14.51 -6.74
C ASN A 52 -22.82 13.26 -6.10
N LEU A 53 -21.56 12.97 -6.41
CA LEU A 53 -20.85 11.83 -5.84
C LEU A 53 -20.63 12.00 -4.34
N ILE A 54 -20.21 13.17 -3.86
CA ILE A 54 -20.05 13.48 -2.42
C ILE A 54 -21.39 13.32 -1.69
N ALA A 55 -22.51 13.78 -2.28
CA ALA A 55 -23.83 13.58 -1.69
C ALA A 55 -24.23 12.10 -1.60
N GLN A 56 -23.80 11.26 -2.55
CA GLN A 56 -24.02 9.81 -2.51
C GLN A 56 -23.09 9.12 -1.51
N LEU A 57 -21.81 9.51 -1.45
CA LEU A 57 -20.83 8.97 -0.51
C LEU A 57 -21.20 9.26 0.94
N ARG A 58 -21.77 10.44 1.25
CA ARG A 58 -22.28 10.78 2.59
C ARG A 58 -23.44 9.90 3.05
N LYS A 59 -24.14 9.25 2.10
CA LYS A 59 -25.25 8.32 2.38
C LYS A 59 -24.80 6.87 2.39
N ALA A 60 -23.57 6.58 1.99
CA ALA A 60 -23.02 5.23 2.06
C ALA A 60 -22.67 4.92 3.51
N ASP A 61 -23.22 3.82 4.00
CA ASP A 61 -23.13 3.32 5.37
C ASP A 61 -22.11 2.18 5.52
N THR A 62 -21.58 1.69 4.39
CA THR A 62 -20.62 0.59 4.36
C THR A 62 -19.46 0.89 3.42
N GLN A 63 -18.28 0.33 3.74
CA GLN A 63 -17.11 0.40 2.88
C GLN A 63 -17.39 -0.17 1.48
N GLN A 64 -18.20 -1.22 1.38
CA GLN A 64 -18.61 -1.80 0.10
C GLN A 64 -19.48 -0.85 -0.72
N ALA A 65 -20.41 -0.13 -0.09
CA ALA A 65 -21.24 0.88 -0.78
C ALA A 65 -20.39 2.05 -1.32
N LEU A 66 -19.36 2.48 -0.57
CA LEU A 66 -18.41 3.49 -1.06
C LEU A 66 -17.67 2.99 -2.31
N ILE A 67 -17.18 1.75 -2.28
CA ILE A 67 -16.50 1.13 -3.42
C ILE A 67 -17.40 1.07 -4.65
N ASP A 68 -18.65 0.65 -4.48
CA ASP A 68 -19.60 0.51 -5.58
C ASP A 68 -19.99 1.85 -6.20
N LEU A 69 -20.06 2.93 -5.41
CA LEU A 69 -20.28 4.29 -5.89
C LEU A 69 -19.10 4.84 -6.69
N LEU A 70 -17.89 4.44 -6.33
CA LEU A 70 -16.67 4.90 -6.99
C LEU A 70 -16.33 4.08 -8.25
N LYS A 71 -16.72 2.80 -8.31
CA LYS A 71 -16.47 1.89 -9.46
C LYS A 71 -16.72 2.51 -10.85
N PRO A 72 -17.81 3.25 -11.11
CA PRO A 72 -18.06 3.85 -12.42
C PRO A 72 -17.03 4.93 -12.82
N TYR A 73 -16.43 5.58 -11.83
CA TYR A 73 -15.44 6.64 -12.00
C TYR A 73 -14.00 6.11 -11.94
N ILE A 74 -13.83 4.85 -11.52
CA ILE A 74 -12.57 4.18 -11.34
C ILE A 74 -12.29 3.26 -12.53
N MET A 75 -11.35 3.66 -13.38
CA MET A 75 -10.70 2.73 -14.32
C MET A 75 -9.82 1.75 -13.51
N ALA A 76 -9.96 0.44 -13.71
CA ALA A 76 -9.23 -0.57 -12.94
C ALA A 76 -7.69 -0.39 -12.97
N GLU A 77 -7.15 0.07 -14.09
CA GLU A 77 -5.71 0.37 -14.21
C GLU A 77 -5.29 1.60 -13.40
N ARG A 78 -6.19 2.59 -13.29
CA ARG A 78 -5.99 3.77 -12.46
C ARG A 78 -6.03 3.40 -10.98
N LEU A 79 -6.94 2.51 -10.58
CA LEU A 79 -6.98 1.99 -9.20
C LEU A 79 -5.66 1.36 -8.81
N LYS A 80 -5.14 0.49 -9.68
CA LYS A 80 -3.87 -0.18 -9.42
C LYS A 80 -2.70 0.79 -9.31
N SER A 81 -2.60 1.77 -10.21
CA SER A 81 -1.50 2.74 -10.18
C SER A 81 -1.59 3.72 -9.00
N THR A 82 -2.78 4.27 -8.70
CA THR A 82 -2.99 5.12 -7.52
C THR A 82 -2.75 4.34 -6.23
N LEU A 83 -3.24 3.11 -6.13
CA LEU A 83 -2.99 2.25 -4.97
C LEU A 83 -1.50 1.97 -4.77
N GLN A 84 -0.76 1.72 -5.86
CA GLN A 84 0.68 1.55 -5.77
C GLN A 84 1.37 2.82 -5.23
N VAL A 85 1.04 3.99 -5.77
CA VAL A 85 1.64 5.27 -5.34
C VAL A 85 1.33 5.55 -3.86
N VAL A 86 0.07 5.46 -3.47
CA VAL A 86 -0.38 5.72 -2.09
C VAL A 86 0.24 4.72 -1.11
N THR A 87 0.24 3.43 -1.46
CA THR A 87 0.83 2.40 -0.59
C THR A 87 2.33 2.59 -0.42
N THR A 88 3.05 2.95 -1.50
CA THR A 88 4.48 3.24 -1.42
C THR A 88 4.74 4.46 -0.54
N GLY A 89 4.03 5.57 -0.74
CA GLY A 89 4.23 6.78 0.07
C GLY A 89 3.93 6.56 1.55
N LEU A 90 2.77 5.99 1.89
CA LEU A 90 2.41 5.69 3.29
C LEU A 90 3.39 4.71 3.95
N PHE A 91 3.93 3.78 3.18
CA PHE A 91 4.93 2.84 3.69
C PHE A 91 6.29 3.48 3.91
N GLU A 92 6.74 4.36 3.00
CA GLU A 92 7.95 5.16 3.16
C GLU A 92 7.84 6.07 4.40
N ASP A 93 6.72 6.80 4.54
CA ASP A 93 6.45 7.65 5.72
C ASP A 93 6.48 6.84 7.03
N TYR A 94 5.90 5.64 7.00
CA TYR A 94 5.94 4.75 8.15
C TYR A 94 7.39 4.35 8.49
N LEU A 95 8.17 3.92 7.50
CA LEU A 95 9.57 3.54 7.68
C LEU A 95 10.41 4.71 8.22
N GLU A 96 10.26 5.91 7.66
CA GLU A 96 10.95 7.11 8.14
C GLU A 96 10.60 7.43 9.60
N THR A 97 9.35 7.20 9.99
CA THR A 97 8.88 7.40 11.37
C THR A 97 9.48 6.37 12.33
N ILE A 98 9.54 5.10 11.94
CA ILE A 98 9.99 4.03 12.85
C ILE A 98 11.51 3.87 12.88
N MET A 99 12.24 4.15 11.80
CA MET A 99 13.68 3.92 11.69
C MET A 99 14.51 4.55 12.82
N PRO A 100 14.24 5.79 13.27
CA PRO A 100 14.95 6.40 14.40
C PRO A 100 14.74 5.68 15.73
N THR A 101 13.62 4.98 15.89
CA THR A 101 13.24 4.27 17.13
C THR A 101 13.88 2.89 17.28
N LEU A 102 14.43 2.36 16.18
CA LEU A 102 15.02 1.03 16.16
C LEU A 102 16.45 1.05 16.70
N ASN A 103 16.84 -0.03 17.38
CA ASN A 103 18.25 -0.28 17.66
C ASN A 103 18.98 -0.77 16.40
N GLU A 104 20.31 -0.75 16.43
CA GLU A 104 21.16 -1.08 15.27
C GLU A 104 20.93 -2.51 14.74
N GLU A 105 20.63 -3.46 15.62
CA GLU A 105 20.34 -4.85 15.22
C GLU A 105 19.05 -4.94 14.41
N ARG A 106 17.97 -4.29 14.89
CA ARG A 106 16.67 -4.27 14.21
C ARG A 106 16.73 -3.46 12.90
N LYS A 107 17.45 -2.34 12.87
CA LYS A 107 17.71 -1.57 11.64
C LYS A 107 18.38 -2.44 10.59
N LYS A 108 19.46 -3.16 10.96
CA LYS A 108 20.16 -4.04 10.03
C LYS A 108 19.26 -5.14 9.48
N LYS A 109 18.51 -5.84 10.35
CA LYS A 109 17.55 -6.87 9.92
C LYS A 109 16.48 -6.34 8.98
N LEU A 110 16.00 -5.12 9.23
CA LEU A 110 14.99 -4.47 8.39
C LEU A 110 15.56 -4.13 7.01
N LEU A 111 16.75 -3.53 6.95
CA LEU A 111 17.43 -3.22 5.69
C LEU A 111 17.75 -4.48 4.87
N ASP A 112 18.25 -5.54 5.51
CA ASP A 112 18.53 -6.83 4.87
C ASP A 112 17.23 -7.44 4.30
N PHE A 113 16.13 -7.36 5.06
CA PHE A 113 14.82 -7.83 4.60
C PHE A 113 14.33 -7.04 3.39
N LEU A 114 14.40 -5.70 3.43
CA LEU A 114 13.99 -4.83 2.32
C LEU A 114 14.84 -5.09 1.06
N ALA A 115 16.15 -5.25 1.20
CA ALA A 115 17.05 -5.61 0.09
C ALA A 115 16.68 -6.98 -0.53
N SER A 116 16.25 -7.94 0.30
CA SER A 116 15.78 -9.25 -0.19
C SER A 116 14.47 -9.18 -0.98
N LEU A 117 13.71 -8.09 -0.86
CA LEU A 117 12.50 -7.84 -1.65
C LEU A 117 12.83 -7.21 -3.00
N SER A 118 13.84 -6.33 -3.06
CA SER A 118 14.30 -5.72 -4.32
C SER A 118 15.03 -6.72 -5.23
N ASP A 119 15.87 -7.59 -4.67
CA ASP A 119 16.63 -8.58 -5.46
C ASP A 119 15.73 -9.62 -6.13
N ARG A 120 14.53 -9.87 -5.58
CA ARG A 120 13.52 -10.72 -6.23
C ARG A 120 12.95 -10.13 -7.52
N LYS A 121 13.04 -8.81 -7.74
CA LYS A 121 12.72 -8.19 -9.04
C LYS A 121 13.82 -8.40 -10.08
N ALA A 122 15.08 -8.57 -9.67
CA ALA A 122 16.21 -8.79 -10.58
C ALA A 122 16.40 -10.27 -11.01
N GLY A 123 15.70 -11.21 -10.37
CA GLY A 123 15.82 -12.65 -10.64
C GLY A 123 15.15 -13.17 -11.93
N VAL A 124 14.48 -12.32 -12.72
CA VAL A 124 13.84 -12.72 -14.00
C VAL A 124 14.68 -12.34 -15.22
N ALA A 125 15.80 -11.63 -15.05
CA ALA A 125 16.63 -11.12 -16.16
C ALA A 125 18.04 -11.74 -16.21
N LYS A 126 18.21 -13.04 -15.92
CA LYS A 126 19.52 -13.72 -16.00
C LYS A 126 19.60 -14.94 -16.92
N ASP A 127 18.72 -15.02 -17.94
CA ASP A 127 18.87 -15.98 -19.05
C ASP A 127 19.36 -15.33 -20.36
N TYR A 128 20.24 -14.33 -20.26
CA TYR A 128 21.10 -13.96 -21.40
C TYR A 128 22.47 -14.62 -21.22
N ARG A 129 22.63 -15.80 -21.82
CA ARG A 129 23.96 -16.26 -22.25
C ARG A 129 24.23 -15.64 -23.62
N PRO A 130 25.22 -14.74 -23.78
CA PRO A 130 25.78 -14.52 -25.10
C PRO A 130 26.51 -15.81 -25.49
N ILE A 131 26.08 -16.43 -26.57
CA ILE A 131 26.83 -17.51 -27.23
C ILE A 131 28.00 -16.81 -27.92
N ASN A 132 29.22 -17.18 -27.50
CA ASN A 132 30.46 -16.83 -28.20
C ASN A 132 30.49 -17.43 -29.60
#